data_AF-A0A392QHQ8-F1
#
_entry.id   AF-A0A392QHQ8-F1
#
_cell.length_a   1.000
_cell.length_b   1.000
_cell.length_c   1.000
_cell.angle_alpha   90.00
_cell.angle_beta   90.00
_cell.angle_gamma   90.00
#
_symmetry.space_group_name_H-M   'P 1'
#
loop_
_entity.id
_entity.type
_entity.pdbx_description
1 polymer ?
#
loop_
_entity_poly.entity_id
_entity_poly.type
_entity_poly.pdbx_seq_one_letter_code
_entity_poly.pdbx_strand_id
1 'polypeptide(L)'
;MVADVERAVILDMGPTARRQDLARDAAAVMRLLETALVLNDEHGSSTRDLEKLKAQNGRLKAEVLRLENELIGHRGKQEVYVAQAQELREMKAALGKAGKDLEDLRASHAEERKNLEEELGKLKSAMAPAEDEPASAQGLTTCAELIDVIKSLGGESREPGHIRVQKCSGADEGCQLRARAQH
;
A
#
# COMPACT_ATOMS: atom_id res chain seq x y z
N MET A 1 -25.21 94.36 -32.56
CA MET A 1 -26.46 94.46 -31.78
C MET A 1 -26.24 94.24 -30.29
N VAL A 2 -25.76 93.08 -29.80
CA VAL A 2 -25.54 92.87 -28.34
C VAL A 2 -24.57 93.89 -27.76
N ALA A 3 -23.41 94.09 -28.39
CA ALA A 3 -22.43 95.09 -27.94
C ALA A 3 -22.94 96.55 -27.98
N ASP A 4 -23.80 96.89 -28.95
CA ASP A 4 -24.38 98.23 -29.08
C ASP A 4 -25.45 98.48 -27.99
N VAL A 5 -26.24 97.45 -27.68
CA VAL A 5 -27.26 97.45 -26.61
C VAL A 5 -26.59 97.51 -25.23
N GLU A 6 -25.56 96.70 -25.00
CA GLU A 6 -24.76 96.74 -23.76
C GLU A 6 -24.13 98.11 -23.55
N ARG A 7 -23.57 98.69 -24.62
CA ARG A 7 -22.97 100.04 -24.56
C ARG A 7 -24.02 101.11 -24.24
N ALA A 8 -25.24 101.01 -24.78
CA ALA A 8 -26.33 101.93 -24.47
C ALA A 8 -26.79 101.81 -23.00
N VAL A 9 -27.00 100.59 -22.50
CA VAL A 9 -27.37 100.32 -21.10
C VAL A 9 -26.31 100.82 -20.12
N ILE A 10 -25.04 100.57 -20.43
CA ILE A 10 -23.92 101.03 -19.61
C ILE A 10 -23.88 102.56 -19.53
N LEU A 11 -24.09 103.26 -20.65
CA LEU A 11 -24.09 104.73 -20.72
C LEU A 11 -25.31 105.37 -20.04
N ASP A 12 -26.46 104.70 -20.03
CA ASP A 12 -27.67 105.12 -19.31
C ASP A 12 -27.53 104.93 -17.78
N MET A 13 -26.77 103.92 -17.36
CA MET A 13 -26.42 103.70 -15.96
C MET A 13 -25.48 104.79 -15.42
N GLY A 14 -25.90 105.46 -14.34
CA GLY A 14 -25.07 106.44 -13.63
C GLY A 14 -23.75 105.84 -13.11
N PRO A 15 -22.68 106.66 -12.94
CA PRO A 15 -21.33 106.17 -12.58
C PRO A 15 -21.25 105.35 -11.29
N THR A 16 -22.17 105.57 -10.34
CA THR A 16 -22.22 104.82 -9.07
C THR A 16 -22.85 103.44 -9.25
N ALA A 17 -23.94 103.32 -10.01
CA ALA A 17 -24.59 102.05 -10.31
C ALA A 17 -23.63 101.12 -11.07
N ARG A 18 -22.95 101.65 -12.09
CA ARG A 18 -21.93 100.90 -12.85
C ARG A 18 -20.80 100.37 -11.96
N ARG A 19 -20.33 101.18 -11.00
CA ARG A 19 -19.30 100.73 -10.04
C ARG A 19 -19.81 99.64 -9.11
N GLN A 20 -21.07 99.70 -8.67
CA GLN A 20 -21.68 98.65 -7.85
C GLN A 20 -21.85 97.35 -8.63
N ASP A 21 -22.29 97.40 -9.88
CA ASP A 21 -22.45 96.20 -10.70
C ASP A 21 -21.10 95.57 -11.03
N LEU A 22 -20.09 96.36 -11.41
CA LEU A 22 -18.73 95.86 -11.57
C LEU A 22 -18.19 95.21 -10.28
N ALA A 23 -18.49 95.78 -9.11
CA ALA A 23 -18.09 95.18 -7.83
C ALA A 23 -18.83 93.86 -7.55
N ARG A 24 -20.11 93.74 -7.92
CA ARG A 24 -20.89 92.49 -7.80
C ARG A 24 -20.37 91.42 -8.75
N ASP A 25 -20.09 91.77 -9.99
CA ASP A 25 -19.54 90.86 -10.99
C ASP A 25 -18.14 90.39 -10.60
N ALA A 26 -17.29 91.31 -10.14
CA ALA A 26 -15.99 90.95 -9.59
C ALA A 26 -16.12 89.98 -8.41
N ALA A 27 -17.06 90.21 -7.48
CA ALA A 27 -17.33 89.31 -6.37
C ALA A 27 -17.87 87.94 -6.83
N ALA A 28 -18.70 87.89 -7.87
CA ALA A 28 -19.20 86.65 -8.45
C ALA A 28 -18.07 85.84 -9.10
N VAL A 29 -17.19 86.48 -9.89
CA VAL A 29 -16.03 85.85 -10.51
C VAL A 29 -15.04 85.34 -9.46
N MET A 30 -14.79 86.10 -8.40
CA MET A 30 -13.93 85.66 -7.30
C MET A 30 -14.46 84.37 -6.63
N ARG A 31 -15.76 84.28 -6.35
CA ARG A 31 -16.36 83.06 -5.78
C ARG A 31 -16.33 81.86 -6.73
N LEU A 32 -16.56 82.09 -8.02
CA LEU A 32 -16.45 81.03 -9.03
C LEU A 32 -15.01 80.52 -9.15
N LEU A 33 -14.03 81.42 -9.12
CA LEU A 33 -12.62 81.07 -9.16
C LEU A 33 -12.21 80.29 -7.90
N GLU A 34 -12.61 80.74 -6.71
CA GLU A 34 -12.38 80.03 -5.45
C GLU A 34 -12.95 78.61 -5.50
N THR A 35 -14.21 78.47 -5.93
CA THR A 35 -14.86 77.16 -6.08
C THR A 35 -14.11 76.28 -7.07
N ALA A 36 -13.69 76.83 -8.22
CA ALA A 36 -12.93 76.08 -9.21
C ALA A 36 -11.57 75.61 -8.68
N LEU A 37 -10.88 76.43 -7.87
CA LEU A 37 -9.61 76.07 -7.26
C LEU A 37 -9.79 74.95 -6.22
N VAL A 38 -10.76 75.07 -5.31
CA VAL A 38 -11.06 74.05 -4.30
C VAL A 38 -11.40 72.71 -4.96
N LEU A 39 -12.29 72.71 -5.97
CA LEU A 39 -12.67 71.48 -6.68
C LEU A 39 -11.50 70.84 -7.42
N ASN A 40 -10.59 71.64 -7.99
CA ASN A 40 -9.40 71.12 -8.66
C ASN A 40 -8.43 70.45 -7.67
N ASP A 41 -8.24 71.02 -6.48
CA ASP A 41 -7.42 70.45 -5.43
C ASP A 41 -8.02 69.14 -4.89
N GLU A 42 -9.33 69.11 -4.63
CA GLU A 42 -10.06 67.92 -4.19
C GLU A 42 -9.99 66.80 -5.23
N HIS A 43 -10.22 67.12 -6.51
CA HIS A 43 -10.12 66.13 -7.59
C HIS A 43 -8.71 65.54 -7.64
N GLY A 44 -7.67 66.38 -7.59
CA GLY A 44 -6.28 65.94 -7.55
C GLY A 44 -5.97 65.06 -6.34
N SER A 45 -6.49 65.39 -5.16
CA SER A 45 -6.36 64.56 -3.95
C SER A 45 -7.03 63.20 -4.13
N SER A 46 -8.29 63.20 -4.59
CA SER A 46 -9.07 61.99 -4.82
C SER A 46 -8.41 61.07 -5.85
N THR A 47 -7.86 61.62 -6.94
CA THR A 47 -7.15 60.82 -7.96
C THR A 47 -5.91 60.16 -7.36
N ARG A 48 -5.13 60.89 -6.55
CA ARG A 48 -3.93 60.33 -5.90
C ARG A 48 -4.27 59.20 -4.93
N ASP A 49 -5.33 59.36 -4.13
CA ASP A 49 -5.75 58.33 -3.18
C ASP A 49 -6.31 57.09 -3.89
N LEU A 50 -7.04 57.29 -4.99
CA LEU A 50 -7.51 56.20 -5.85
C LEU A 50 -6.35 55.40 -6.44
N GLU A 51 -5.28 56.05 -6.90
CA GLU A 51 -4.08 55.35 -7.39
C GLU A 51 -3.31 54.62 -6.28
N LYS A 52 -3.24 55.17 -5.06
CA LYS A 52 -2.67 54.46 -3.90
C LYS A 52 -3.47 53.19 -3.60
N LEU A 53 -4.80 53.28 -3.58
CA LEU A 53 -5.69 52.13 -3.33
C LEU A 53 -5.56 51.08 -4.44
N LYS A 54 -5.48 51.48 -5.71
CA LYS A 54 -5.20 50.56 -6.82
C LYS A 54 -3.87 49.82 -6.63
N ALA A 55 -2.81 50.54 -6.27
CA ALA A 55 -1.50 49.94 -6.03
C ALA A 55 -1.53 48.95 -4.85
N GLN A 56 -2.22 49.29 -3.76
CA GLN A 56 -2.40 48.38 -2.62
C GLN A 56 -3.24 47.16 -3.00
N ASN A 57 -4.32 47.34 -3.77
CA ASN A 57 -5.15 46.24 -4.25
C ASN A 57 -4.34 45.28 -5.15
N GLY A 58 -3.46 45.81 -6.00
CA GLY A 58 -2.52 45.00 -6.79
C GLY A 58 -1.58 44.16 -5.92
N ARG A 59 -1.00 44.75 -4.87
CA ARG A 59 -0.15 44.01 -3.92
C ARG A 59 -0.91 42.91 -3.19
N LEU A 60 -2.11 43.22 -2.70
CA LEU A 60 -2.95 42.24 -2.01
C LEU A 60 -3.36 41.09 -2.93
N LYS A 61 -3.68 41.37 -4.21
CA LYS A 61 -3.96 40.32 -5.20
C LYS A 61 -2.77 39.40 -5.42
N ALA A 62 -1.56 39.94 -5.54
CA ALA A 62 -0.36 39.13 -5.69
C ALA A 62 -0.10 38.25 -4.46
N GLU A 63 -0.33 38.77 -3.26
CA GLU A 63 -0.18 38.03 -2.01
C GLU A 63 -1.22 36.92 -1.85
N VAL A 64 -2.47 37.17 -2.24
CA VAL A 64 -3.52 36.14 -2.27
C VAL A 64 -3.10 34.99 -3.18
N LEU A 65 -2.64 35.28 -4.41
CA LEU A 65 -2.16 34.25 -5.33
C LEU A 65 -0.96 33.47 -4.77
N ARG A 66 -0.04 34.14 -4.07
CA ARG A 66 1.10 33.49 -3.41
C ARG A 66 0.62 32.50 -2.34
N LEU A 67 -0.29 32.93 -1.47
CA LEU A 67 -0.84 32.11 -0.39
C LEU A 67 -1.69 30.95 -0.92
N GLU A 68 -2.45 31.16 -2.00
CA GLU A 68 -3.21 30.09 -2.67
C GLU A 68 -2.29 28.99 -3.20
N ASN A 69 -1.17 29.36 -3.82
CA ASN A 69 -0.17 28.38 -4.29
C ASN A 69 0.47 27.60 -3.13
N GLU A 70 0.77 28.27 -2.02
CA GLU A 70 1.29 27.62 -0.82
C GLU A 70 0.26 26.66 -0.21
N LEU A 71 -1.01 27.06 -0.15
CA LEU A 71 -2.10 26.23 0.33
C LEU A 71 -2.27 24.96 -0.52
N ILE A 72 -2.20 25.07 -1.85
CA ILE A 72 -2.22 23.92 -2.76
C ILE A 72 -1.03 22.98 -2.47
N GLY A 73 0.17 23.54 -2.27
CA GLY A 73 1.36 22.76 -1.91
C GLY A 73 1.21 22.02 -0.58
N HIS A 74 0.66 22.69 0.45
CA HIS A 74 0.39 22.08 1.75
C HIS A 74 -0.67 20.98 1.68
N ARG A 75 -1.74 21.20 0.91
CA ARG A 75 -2.79 20.20 0.66
C ARG A 75 -2.23 18.94 0.01
N GLY A 76 -1.40 19.09 -1.03
CA GLY A 76 -0.76 17.94 -1.69
C GLY A 76 0.13 17.15 -0.73
N LYS A 77 0.91 17.82 0.13
CA LYS A 77 1.69 17.14 1.18
C LYS A 77 0.80 16.39 2.16
N GLN A 78 -0.31 16.99 2.59
CA GLN A 78 -1.25 16.35 3.50
C GLN A 78 -1.86 15.09 2.89
N GLU A 79 -2.26 15.13 1.62
CA GLU A 79 -2.80 13.97 0.89
C GLU A 79 -1.78 12.81 0.83
N VAL A 80 -0.50 13.11 0.56
CA VAL A 80 0.58 12.10 0.59
C VAL A 80 0.76 11.50 1.97
N TYR A 81 0.79 12.31 3.04
CA TYR A 81 0.93 11.79 4.40
C TYR A 81 -0.25 10.91 4.82
N VAL A 82 -1.48 11.27 4.43
CA VAL A 82 -2.67 10.46 4.70
C VAL A 82 -2.60 9.12 3.97
N ALA A 83 -2.21 9.12 2.69
CA ALA A 83 -2.02 7.89 1.91
C ALA A 83 -0.96 6.97 2.54
N GLN A 84 0.21 7.54 2.91
CA GLN A 84 1.28 6.79 3.57
C GLN A 84 0.83 6.20 4.92
N ALA A 85 0.08 6.95 5.72
CA ALA A 85 -0.45 6.46 6.99
C ALA A 85 -1.46 5.31 6.79
N GLN A 86 -2.23 5.34 5.70
CA GLN A 86 -3.13 4.25 5.34
C GLN A 86 -2.36 3.00 4.91
N GLU A 87 -1.37 3.13 4.02
CA GLU A 87 -0.51 2.01 3.60
C GLU A 87 0.19 1.33 4.78
N LEU A 88 0.72 2.13 5.73
CA LEU A 88 1.34 1.60 6.94
C LEU A 88 0.34 0.83 7.82
N ARG A 89 -0.92 1.26 7.88
CA ARG A 89 -1.97 0.57 8.62
C ARG A 89 -2.30 -0.77 7.97
N GLU A 90 -2.44 -0.79 6.65
CA GLU A 90 -2.73 -2.00 5.88
C GLU A 90 -1.57 -3.01 6.00
N MET A 91 -0.33 -2.55 5.84
CA MET A 91 0.86 -3.37 6.02
C MET A 91 0.96 -3.96 7.42
N LYS A 92 0.68 -3.17 8.46
CA LYS A 92 0.66 -3.65 9.85
C LYS A 92 -0.42 -4.72 10.07
N ALA A 93 -1.59 -4.57 9.46
CA ALA A 93 -2.64 -5.58 9.52
C ALA A 93 -2.24 -6.89 8.81
N ALA A 94 -1.62 -6.78 7.63
CA ALA A 94 -1.10 -7.92 6.88
C ALA A 94 -0.02 -8.68 7.66
N LEU A 95 0.93 -7.95 8.27
CA LEU A 95 1.96 -8.53 9.14
C LEU A 95 1.35 -9.25 10.35
N GLY A 96 0.32 -8.66 10.97
CA GLY A 96 -0.40 -9.29 12.09
C GLY A 96 -1.09 -10.59 11.69
N LYS A 97 -1.64 -10.67 10.47
CA LYS A 97 -2.23 -11.89 9.92
C LYS A 97 -1.15 -12.95 9.64
N ALA A 98 -0.09 -12.58 8.90
CA ALA A 98 1.00 -13.49 8.57
C ALA A 98 1.71 -14.04 9.82
N GLY A 99 1.82 -13.24 10.89
CA GLY A 99 2.34 -13.71 12.17
C GLY A 99 1.51 -14.82 12.81
N LYS A 100 0.17 -14.70 12.77
CA LYS A 100 -0.73 -15.76 13.26
C LYS A 100 -0.65 -17.01 12.40
N ASP A 101 -0.69 -16.86 11.08
CA ASP A 101 -0.59 -17.98 10.15
C ASP A 101 0.73 -18.77 10.37
N LEU A 102 1.84 -18.07 10.66
CA LEU A 102 3.12 -18.70 11.02
C LEU A 102 3.10 -19.42 12.37
N GLU A 103 2.38 -18.89 13.35
CA GLU A 103 2.22 -19.52 14.66
C GLU A 103 1.41 -20.81 14.54
N ASP A 104 0.29 -20.76 13.80
CA ASP A 104 -0.55 -21.93 13.52
C ASP A 104 0.23 -23.02 12.76
N LEU A 105 1.01 -22.63 11.74
CA LEU A 105 1.85 -23.55 10.98
C LEU A 105 2.95 -24.17 11.83
N ARG A 106 3.51 -23.43 12.79
CA ARG A 106 4.50 -23.97 13.74
C ARG A 106 3.87 -24.99 14.68
N ALA A 107 2.66 -24.73 15.17
CA ALA A 107 1.94 -25.66 16.03
C ALA A 107 1.60 -26.95 15.29
N SER A 108 1.08 -26.87 14.05
CA SER A 108 0.80 -28.06 13.24
C SER A 108 2.06 -28.86 12.92
N HIS A 109 3.15 -28.19 12.55
CA HIS A 109 4.44 -28.83 12.29
C HIS A 109 5.02 -29.51 13.54
N ALA A 110 4.88 -28.91 14.72
CA ALA A 110 5.33 -29.52 15.98
C ALA A 110 4.56 -30.82 16.29
N GLU A 111 3.25 -30.82 16.07
CA GLU A 111 2.41 -32.01 16.27
C GLU A 111 2.75 -33.10 15.24
N GLU A 112 2.89 -32.74 13.96
CA GLU A 112 3.27 -33.68 12.91
C GLU A 112 4.65 -34.31 13.18
N ARG A 113 5.62 -33.50 13.64
CA ARG A 113 6.94 -34.00 14.03
C ARG A 113 6.85 -35.00 15.18
N LYS A 114 6.04 -34.71 16.21
CA LYS A 114 5.84 -35.62 17.33
C LYS A 114 5.22 -36.95 16.87
N ASN A 115 4.22 -36.89 16.01
CA ASN A 115 3.59 -38.08 15.43
C ASN A 115 4.59 -38.93 14.62
N LEU A 116 5.43 -38.29 13.80
CA LEU A 116 6.49 -38.99 13.06
C LEU A 116 7.56 -39.60 13.98
N GLU A 117 7.95 -38.91 15.05
CA GLU A 117 8.88 -39.45 16.05
C GLU A 117 8.29 -40.68 16.77
N GLU A 118 6.99 -40.67 17.08
CA GLU A 118 6.27 -41.82 17.64
C GLU A 118 6.23 -43.01 16.67
N GLU A 119 5.89 -42.79 15.40
CA GLU A 119 5.88 -43.84 14.37
C GLU A 119 7.28 -44.43 14.12
N LEU A 120 8.33 -43.60 14.09
CA LEU A 120 9.71 -44.07 14.01
C LEU A 120 10.09 -44.94 15.22
N GLY A 121 9.63 -44.59 16.43
CA GLY A 121 9.83 -45.40 17.63
C GLY A 121 9.16 -46.76 17.55
N LYS A 122 7.92 -46.82 17.04
CA LYS A 122 7.19 -48.07 16.81
C LYS A 122 7.88 -48.95 15.77
N LEU A 123 8.25 -48.37 14.63
CA LEU A 123 8.94 -49.08 13.55
C LEU A 123 10.28 -49.65 14.04
N LYS A 124 11.07 -48.84 14.77
CA LYS A 124 12.35 -49.28 15.34
C LYS A 124 12.17 -50.44 16.33
N SER A 125 11.11 -50.42 17.14
CA SER A 125 10.79 -51.51 18.07
C SER A 125 10.39 -52.78 17.33
N ALA A 126 9.62 -52.67 16.23
CA ALA A 126 9.24 -53.81 15.40
C ALA A 126 10.42 -54.41 14.62
N MET A 127 11.45 -53.62 14.34
CA MET A 127 12.70 -54.06 13.71
C MET A 127 13.74 -54.60 14.71
N ALA A 128 13.40 -54.72 16.00
CA ALA A 128 14.30 -55.31 16.98
C ALA A 128 14.56 -56.80 16.66
N PRO A 129 15.80 -57.30 16.79
CA PRO A 129 16.13 -58.71 16.60
C PRO A 129 15.26 -59.63 17.45
N ALA A 130 14.87 -60.79 16.89
CA ALA A 130 14.16 -61.81 17.67
C ALA A 130 15.12 -62.49 18.66
N GLU A 131 14.64 -62.91 19.85
CA GLU A 131 15.51 -63.56 20.85
C GLU A 131 16.23 -64.81 20.32
N ASP A 132 15.63 -65.48 19.34
CA ASP A 132 16.14 -66.71 18.73
C ASP A 132 16.85 -66.46 17.39
N GLU A 133 17.17 -65.21 17.06
CA GLU A 133 17.74 -64.85 15.76
C GLU A 133 19.20 -65.33 15.62
N PRO A 134 19.54 -66.13 14.60
CA PRO A 134 20.89 -66.64 14.45
C PRO A 134 21.87 -65.50 14.12
N ALA A 135 23.09 -65.60 14.61
CA ALA A 135 24.13 -64.59 14.38
C ALA A 135 24.42 -64.33 12.89
N SER A 136 24.13 -65.30 12.01
CA SER A 136 24.26 -65.15 10.55
C SER A 136 23.15 -64.31 9.91
N ALA A 137 22.02 -64.10 10.59
CA ALA A 137 20.92 -63.25 10.14
C ALA A 137 20.95 -61.83 10.75
N GLN A 138 21.70 -61.65 11.84
CA GLN A 138 21.86 -60.34 12.47
C GLN A 138 22.56 -59.35 11.53
N GLY A 139 21.94 -58.19 11.30
CA GLY A 139 22.51 -57.10 10.51
C GLY A 139 22.19 -57.14 9.02
N LEU A 140 21.33 -58.05 8.55
CA LEU A 140 20.82 -58.04 7.19
C LEU A 140 19.79 -56.90 7.04
N THR A 141 20.08 -55.92 6.20
CA THR A 141 19.25 -54.73 6.00
C THR A 141 18.53 -54.74 4.65
N THR A 142 18.95 -55.61 3.73
CA THR A 142 18.39 -55.70 2.38
C THR A 142 17.99 -57.14 2.02
N CYS A 143 16.99 -57.27 1.14
CA CYS A 143 16.61 -58.59 0.59
C CYS A 143 17.77 -59.29 -0.15
N ALA A 144 18.70 -58.53 -0.73
CA ALA A 144 19.86 -59.08 -1.43
C ALA A 144 20.82 -59.79 -0.46
N GLU A 145 21.17 -59.14 0.66
CA GLU A 145 22.00 -59.73 1.72
C GLU A 145 21.37 -61.01 2.27
N LEU A 146 20.05 -61.00 2.52
CA LEU A 146 19.32 -62.19 2.95
C LEU A 146 19.39 -63.34 1.95
N ILE A 147 19.17 -63.05 0.67
CA ILE A 147 19.24 -64.06 -0.39
C ILE A 147 20.64 -64.67 -0.48
N ASP A 148 21.70 -63.87 -0.31
CA ASP A 148 23.07 -64.39 -0.35
C ASP A 148 23.41 -65.25 0.87
N VAL A 149 22.97 -64.88 2.07
CA VAL A 149 23.09 -65.75 3.27
C VAL A 149 22.32 -67.06 3.08
N ILE A 150 21.09 -67.02 2.55
CA ILE A 150 20.29 -68.22 2.26
C ILE A 150 21.02 -69.13 1.25
N LYS A 151 21.63 -68.57 0.20
CA LYS A 151 22.42 -69.33 -0.78
C LYS A 151 23.63 -70.00 -0.13
N SER A 152 24.34 -69.29 0.75
CA SER A 152 25.49 -69.83 1.48
C SER A 152 25.09 -70.97 2.42
N LEU A 153 23.98 -70.83 3.16
CA LEU A 153 23.46 -71.87 4.06
C LEU A 153 22.88 -73.08 3.32
N GLY A 154 22.25 -72.86 2.16
CA GLY A 154 21.73 -73.92 1.29
C GLY A 154 22.81 -74.78 0.62
N GLY A 155 24.07 -74.38 0.70
CA GLY A 155 25.22 -75.17 0.24
C GLY A 155 25.70 -76.23 1.24
N GLU A 156 25.43 -76.06 2.54
CA GLU A 156 25.98 -76.93 3.60
C GLU A 156 25.01 -78.04 4.07
N SER A 157 23.73 -77.98 3.71
CA SER A 157 22.75 -78.98 4.14
C SER A 157 21.85 -79.45 2.99
N ARG A 158 22.41 -80.31 2.13
CA ARG A 158 21.61 -81.28 1.37
C ARG A 158 22.43 -82.54 1.11
N GLU A 159 22.50 -83.42 2.11
CA GLU A 159 22.58 -84.83 1.75
C GLU A 159 21.33 -85.15 0.89
N PRO A 160 21.50 -85.72 -0.31
CA PRO A 160 20.37 -86.12 -1.14
C PRO A 160 19.73 -87.35 -0.49
N GLY A 161 18.81 -87.10 0.44
CA GLY A 161 17.82 -88.09 0.87
C GLY A 161 17.15 -88.65 -0.36
N HIS A 162 17.47 -89.91 -0.67
CA HIS A 162 16.89 -90.65 -1.78
C HIS A 162 15.38 -90.72 -1.59
N ILE A 163 14.63 -89.81 -2.21
CA ILE A 163 13.20 -90.03 -2.44
C ILE A 163 13.11 -91.08 -3.55
N ARG A 164 13.03 -92.35 -3.13
CA ARG A 164 12.75 -93.46 -4.03
C ARG A 164 11.29 -93.34 -4.46
N VAL A 165 11.06 -92.73 -5.62
CA VAL A 165 9.73 -92.72 -6.26
C VAL A 165 9.46 -94.14 -6.75
N GLN A 166 8.64 -94.87 -6.02
CA GLN A 166 8.17 -96.19 -6.43
C GLN A 166 7.12 -96.01 -7.52
N LYS A 167 7.46 -96.38 -8.76
CA LYS A 167 6.49 -96.44 -9.87
C LYS A 167 5.46 -97.52 -9.56
N CYS A 168 4.22 -97.14 -9.29
CA CYS A 168 3.08 -98.05 -9.33
C CYS A 168 2.77 -98.37 -10.80
N SER A 169 3.12 -99.57 -11.25
CA SER A 169 2.58 -100.15 -12.48
C SER A 169 1.29 -100.90 -12.13
N GLY A 170 0.15 -100.24 -12.29
CA GLY A 170 -1.15 -100.84 -12.11
C GLY A 170 -2.22 -99.85 -12.54
N ALA A 171 -2.92 -100.17 -13.63
CA ALA A 171 -4.08 -99.43 -14.07
C ALA A 171 -5.21 -99.70 -13.07
N ASP A 172 -5.39 -98.79 -12.12
CA ASP A 172 -6.70 -98.44 -11.56
C ASP A 172 -6.55 -97.17 -10.70
N GLU A 173 -7.58 -96.34 -10.78
CA GLU A 173 -7.60 -94.94 -10.41
C GLU A 173 -7.40 -94.69 -8.90
N GLY A 174 -6.41 -93.86 -8.57
CA GLY A 174 -6.33 -93.16 -7.28
C GLY A 174 -4.94 -93.17 -6.64
N CYS A 175 -4.19 -92.07 -6.75
CA CYS A 175 -2.95 -91.87 -5.98
C CYS A 175 -2.95 -90.47 -5.33
N GLN A 176 -3.50 -90.39 -4.12
CA GLN A 176 -3.26 -89.28 -3.19
C GLN A 176 -1.89 -89.50 -2.52
N LEU A 177 -0.97 -88.56 -2.76
CA LEU A 177 0.33 -88.50 -2.09
C LEU A 177 0.15 -88.25 -0.59
N ARG A 178 0.25 -89.31 0.23
CA ARG A 178 0.50 -89.18 1.68
C ARG A 178 1.96 -89.51 1.97
N ALA A 179 2.74 -88.48 2.26
CA ALA A 179 4.04 -88.66 2.89
C ALA A 179 3.83 -89.04 4.37
N ARG A 180 4.32 -90.21 4.78
CA ARG A 180 4.48 -90.58 6.19
C ARG A 180 5.97 -90.56 6.51
N ALA A 181 6.38 -89.70 7.44
CA ALA A 181 7.68 -89.73 8.06
C ALA A 181 7.68 -90.81 9.17
N GLN A 182 8.73 -91.64 9.22
CA GLN A 182 9.10 -92.41 10.40
C GLN A 182 10.58 -92.08 10.70
N HIS A 183 10.86 -92.00 12.00
CA HIS A 183 12.05 -91.46 12.68
C HIS A 183 13.41 -91.79 12.05
#